data_AF-A0A934G6D3-F1
#
_entry.id   AF-A0A934G6D3-F1
#
_cell.length_a   1.000
_cell.length_b   1.000
_cell.length_c   1.000
_cell.angle_alpha   90.00
_cell.angle_beta   90.00
_cell.angle_gamma   90.00
#
_symmetry.space_group_name_H-M   'P 1'
#
loop_
_entity.id
_entity.type
_entity.pdbx_description
1 polymer ?
#
loop_
_entity_poly.entity_id
_entity_poly.type
_entity_poly.pdbx_seq_one_letter_code
_entity_poly.pdbx_strand_id
1 'polypeptide(L)' 'MPVYKVFYTDTPLPADTKPDFTYVMPLDFVSRDEALAKAFKLIFSGAIVWKIEGPEGFYLDRADVEREYLIFRSR' A
#
# COMPACT_ATOMS: atom_id res chain seq x y z
N MET A 1 7.35 -18.80 -1.82
CA MET A 1 7.74 -17.99 -0.65
C MET A 1 6.57 -17.07 -0.33
N PRO A 2 6.17 -16.89 0.93
CA PRO A 2 5.15 -15.90 1.25
C PRO A 2 5.69 -14.50 0.89
N VAL A 3 4.88 -13.71 0.20
CA VAL A 3 5.25 -12.37 -0.28
C VAL A 3 4.33 -11.32 0.32
N TYR A 4 4.86 -10.12 0.49
CA TYR A 4 4.08 -8.93 0.82
C TYR A 4 3.48 -8.33 -0.45
N LYS A 5 2.22 -7.90 -0.39
CA LYS A 5 1.46 -7.41 -1.53
C LYS A 5 1.03 -5.98 -1.28
N VAL A 6 1.38 -5.06 -2.18
CA VAL A 6 0.96 -3.65 -2.12
C VAL A 6 -0.13 -3.41 -3.16
N PHE A 7 -1.30 -2.99 -2.71
CA PHE A 7 -2.44 -2.65 -3.56
C PHE A 7 -2.56 -1.13 -3.66
N TYR A 8 -2.51 -0.59 -4.87
CA TYR A 8 -2.50 0.85 -5.10
C TYR A 8 -3.25 1.24 -6.38
N THR A 9 -3.61 2.52 -6.46
CA THR A 9 -4.08 3.17 -7.69
C THR A 9 -3.22 4.41 -7.96
N ASP A 10 -2.72 4.52 -9.19
CA ASP A 10 -1.91 5.64 -9.69
C ASP A 10 -2.74 6.90 -9.97
N THR A 11 -4.04 6.73 -10.16
CA THR A 11 -5.00 7.81 -10.37
C THR A 11 -5.83 8.05 -9.11
N PRO A 12 -6.12 9.34 -8.78
CA PRO A 12 -7.07 9.66 -7.73
C PRO A 12 -8.45 9.19 -8.18
N LEU A 13 -9.05 8.29 -7.40
CA LEU A 13 -10.43 7.89 -7.63
C LEU A 13 -11.37 9.02 -7.17
N PRO A 14 -12.56 9.15 -7.79
CA PRO A 14 -13.61 10.02 -7.27
C PRO A 14 -13.89 9.69 -5.79
N ALA A 15 -14.25 10.70 -5.01
CA ALA A 15 -14.68 10.51 -3.63
C ALA A 15 -15.74 9.39 -3.56
N ASP A 16 -15.69 8.58 -2.51
CA ASP A 16 -16.56 7.41 -2.26
C ASP A 16 -16.38 6.20 -3.19
N THR A 17 -15.40 6.23 -4.09
CA THR A 17 -15.08 5.05 -4.92
C THR A 17 -14.09 4.15 -4.19
N LYS A 18 -14.50 2.91 -3.88
CA LYS A 18 -13.57 1.83 -3.53
C LYS A 18 -13.13 1.14 -4.82
N PRO A 19 -11.83 1.04 -5.11
CA PRO A 19 -11.39 0.29 -6.27
C PRO A 19 -11.73 -1.19 -6.09
N ASP A 20 -12.12 -1.83 -7.18
CA ASP A 20 -12.27 -3.27 -7.21
C ASP A 20 -10.88 -3.91 -7.28
N PHE A 21 -10.39 -4.36 -6.13
CA PHE A 21 -9.09 -5.01 -6.01
C PHE A 21 -9.03 -6.39 -6.68
N THR A 22 -10.15 -6.95 -7.12
CA THR A 22 -10.20 -8.23 -7.84
C THR A 22 -9.44 -8.16 -9.18
N TYR A 23 -9.32 -6.95 -9.75
CA TYR A 23 -8.64 -6.70 -11.02
C TYR A 23 -7.31 -5.96 -10.87
N VAL A 24 -6.96 -5.52 -9.66
CA VAL A 24 -5.69 -4.82 -9.43
C VAL A 24 -4.60 -5.85 -9.21
N MET A 25 -3.60 -5.87 -10.09
CA MET A 25 -2.42 -6.71 -9.89
C MET A 25 -1.57 -6.07 -8.78
N PRO A 26 -1.42 -6.70 -7.60
CA PRO A 26 -0.61 -6.15 -6.53
C PRO A 26 0.86 -6.19 -6.91
N LEU A 27 1.66 -5.31 -6.29
CA LEU A 27 3.11 -5.42 -6.33
C LEU A 27 3.57 -6.38 -5.23
N ASP A 28 4.34 -7.40 -5.61
CA ASP A 28 4.85 -8.41 -4.68
C ASP A 28 6.27 -8.08 -4.21
N PHE A 29 6.53 -8.25 -2.91
CA PHE A 29 7.82 -7.98 -2.25
C PHE A 29 8.22 -9.13 -1.34
N VAL A 30 9.53 -9.29 -1.15
CA VAL A 30 10.09 -10.36 -0.30
C VAL A 30 10.04 -9.96 1.18
N SER A 31 10.09 -8.66 1.49
CA SER A 31 10.07 -8.17 2.87
C SER A 31 9.02 -7.07 3.10
N ARG A 32 8.63 -6.93 4.38
CA ARG A 32 7.75 -5.85 4.85
C ARG A 32 8.35 -4.48 4.54
N ASP A 33 9.64 -4.32 4.79
CA ASP A 33 10.32 -3.02 4.65
C ASP A 33 10.38 -2.58 3.19
N GLU A 34 10.61 -3.50 2.26
CA GLU A 34 10.53 -3.21 0.82
C GLU A 34 9.11 -2.81 0.39
N ALA A 35 8.09 -3.53 0.89
CA ALA A 35 6.70 -3.22 0.61
C ALA A 35 6.32 -1.82 1.11
N LEU A 36 6.70 -1.48 2.35
CA LEU A 36 6.50 -0.15 2.93
C LEU A 36 7.27 0.93 2.18
N ALA A 37 8.54 0.70 1.87
CA ALA A 37 9.35 1.65 1.11
C ALA A 37 8.77 1.92 -0.29
N LYS A 38 8.23 0.90 -0.97
CA LYS A 38 7.53 1.11 -2.24
C LYS A 38 6.21 1.84 -2.05
N ALA A 39 5.41 1.46 -1.05
CA ALA A 39 4.16 2.14 -0.73
C ALA A 39 4.38 3.65 -0.48
N PHE A 40 5.41 4.01 0.28
CA PHE A 40 5.74 5.41 0.54
C PHE A 40 6.19 6.16 -0.71
N LYS A 41 6.96 5.53 -1.60
CA LYS A 41 7.31 6.12 -2.91
C LYS A 41 6.07 6.36 -3.77
N LEU A 42 5.12 5.42 -3.77
CA LEU A 42 3.86 5.55 -4.48
C LEU A 42 3.04 6.74 -3.94
N ILE A 43 2.87 6.81 -2.62
CA ILE A 43 2.18 7.94 -1.97
C ILE A 43 2.87 9.27 -2.30
N PHE A 44 4.20 9.33 -2.21
CA PHE A 44 4.96 10.52 -2.56
C PHE A 44 4.79 10.94 -4.03
N SER A 45 4.59 9.98 -4.95
CA SER A 45 4.29 10.24 -6.36
C SER A 45 2.83 10.62 -6.65
N GLY A 46 1.97 10.67 -5.63
CA GLY A 46 0.55 11.03 -5.75
C GLY A 46 -0.41 9.85 -5.94
N ALA A 47 0.09 8.61 -5.86
CA ALA A 47 -0.76 7.43 -5.88
C ALA A 47 -1.45 7.19 -4.52
N ILE A 48 -2.55 6.45 -4.53
CA ILE A 48 -3.26 6.01 -3.32
C ILE A 48 -2.91 4.55 -3.05
N VAL A 49 -2.31 4.27 -1.90
CA VAL A 49 -2.08 2.90 -1.42
C VAL A 49 -3.24 2.50 -0.51
N TRP A 50 -3.90 1.40 -0.84
CA TRP A 50 -5.16 1.00 -0.20
C TRP A 50 -4.98 -0.03 0.90
N LYS A 51 -4.04 -0.94 0.73
CA LYS A 51 -3.68 -1.96 1.72
C LYS A 51 -2.34 -2.58 1.40
N ILE A 52 -1.73 -3.15 2.44
CA ILE A 52 -0.59 -4.04 2.36
C ILE A 52 -0.98 -5.35 3.01
N GLU A 53 -0.85 -6.46 2.29
CA GLU A 53 -1.05 -7.80 2.81
C GLU A 53 0.30 -8.50 2.92
N GLY A 54 0.46 -9.44 3.85
CA GLY A 54 1.70 -10.19 3.99
C GLY A 54 1.50 -11.60 4.55
N PRO A 55 2.60 -12.33 4.77
CA PRO A 55 2.59 -13.62 5.46
C PRO A 55 1.87 -13.57 6.80
N GLU A 56 1.40 -14.74 7.27
CA GLU A 56 0.97 -14.93 8.66
C GLU A 56 -0.19 -14.00 9.10
N GLY A 57 -1.00 -13.54 8.15
CA GLY A 57 -2.13 -12.65 8.42
C GLY A 57 -1.74 -11.18 8.62
N PHE A 58 -0.52 -10.79 8.25
CA PHE A 58 -0.12 -9.39 8.23
C PHE A 58 -1.04 -8.59 7.30
N TYR A 59 -1.60 -7.51 7.82
CA TYR A 59 -2.50 -6.64 7.09
C TYR A 59 -2.34 -5.21 7.60
N LEU A 60 -2.17 -4.26 6.67
CA LEU A 60 -2.32 -2.83 6.91
C LEU A 60 -3.39 -2.30 5.97
N ASP A 61 -4.38 -1.60 6.51
CA ASP A 61 -5.32 -0.85 5.68
C ASP A 61 -4.74 0.50 5.25
N ARG A 62 -5.52 1.23 4.44
CA ARG A 62 -5.14 2.55 3.95
C ARG A 62 -4.78 3.52 5.09
N ALA A 63 -5.57 3.56 6.16
CA ALA A 63 -5.38 4.51 7.24
C ALA A 63 -4.09 4.18 8.02
N ASP A 64 -3.80 2.90 8.21
CA ASP A 64 -2.57 2.44 8.84
C ASP A 64 -1.34 2.71 7.97
N VAL A 65 -1.43 2.48 6.65
CA VAL A 65 -0.35 2.83 5.70
C VAL A 65 -0.07 4.33 5.69
N GLU A 66 -1.12 5.16 5.67
CA GLU A 66 -0.98 6.62 5.73
C GLU A 66 -0.35 7.06 7.07
N ARG A 67 -0.72 6.43 8.19
CA ARG A 67 -0.10 6.70 9.50
C ARG A 67 1.39 6.38 9.51
N GLU A 68 1.78 5.21 9.00
CA GLU A 68 3.18 4.79 8.87
C GLU A 68 3.98 5.75 7.97
N TYR A 69 3.37 6.22 6.88
CA TYR A 69 3.98 7.21 6.00
C TYR A 69 4.22 8.56 6.70
N LEU A 70 3.25 9.03 7.50
CA LEU A 70 3.40 10.27 8.27
C LEU A 70 4.52 10.18 9.30
N ILE A 71 4.62 9.04 10.01
CA ILE A 71 5.71 8.77 10.96
C ILE A 71 7.05 8.79 10.23
N PHE A 72 7.16 8.12 9.08
CA PHE A 72 8.36 8.11 8.24
C PHE A 72 8.77 9.54 7.82
N ARG A 73 7.82 10.38 7.42
CA ARG A 73 8.08 11.76 6.96
C ARG A 73 8.49 12.71 8.10
N SER A 74 8.14 12.39 9.34
CA SER A 74 8.49 13.20 10.52
C SER A 74 9.87 12.90 11.13
N ARG A 75 10.58 11.89 10.60
CA ARG A 75 11.96 11.56 10.95
C ARG A 75 12.94 12.28 10.03
#